data_AF-L8M502-F1
#
_entry.id   AF-L8M502-F1
#
_cell.length_a   1.000
_cell.length_b   1.000
_cell.length_c   1.000
_cell.angle_alpha   90.00
_cell.angle_beta   90.00
_cell.angle_gamma   90.00
#
_symmetry.space_group_name_H-M   'P 1'
#
loop_
_entity.id
_entity.type
_entity.pdbx_description
1 polymer ?
#
loop_
_entity_poly.entity_id
_entity_poly.type
_entity_poly.pdbx_seq_one_letter_code
_entity_poly.pdbx_strand_id
1 'polypeptide(L)' 'MFAPIVVLVRKALGKAKFNKIRGKAIASHGKVITKFCNWTGIERTVRQNMIRAARDNGKKLGLLA' A
#
# COMPACT_ATOMS: atom_id res chain seq x y z
N MET A 1 8.62 -8.58 8.62
CA MET A 1 9.03 -7.52 9.58
C MET A 1 8.07 -6.33 9.70
N PHE A 2 7.26 -6.00 8.68
CA PHE A 2 6.39 -4.80 8.72
C PHE A 2 5.12 -4.96 9.57
N ALA A 3 4.58 -6.18 9.68
CA ALA A 3 3.30 -6.47 10.34
C ALA A 3 3.23 -6.04 11.83
N PRO A 4 4.23 -6.34 12.68
CA PRO A 4 4.16 -5.99 14.11
C PRO A 4 4.14 -4.47 14.33
N ILE A 5 4.92 -3.74 13.53
CA ILE A 5 4.99 -2.27 13.58
C ILE A 5 3.66 -1.66 13.17
N VAL A 6 3.04 -2.16 12.10
CA VAL A 6 1.73 -1.68 11.63
C VAL A 6 0.64 -1.89 12.68
N VAL A 7 0.66 -3.03 13.36
CA VAL A 7 -0.30 -3.33 14.44
C VAL A 7 -0.08 -2.43 15.65
N LEU A 8 1.17 -2.19 16.08
CA LEU A 8 1.51 -1.27 17.16
C LEU A 8 1.07 0.17 16.85
N VAL A 9 1.40 0.67 15.66
CA VAL A 9 1.04 2.01 15.21
C VAL A 9 -0.49 2.18 15.13
N ARG A 10 -1.21 1.15 14.68
CA ARG A 10 -2.69 1.16 14.67
C ARG A 10 -3.27 1.23 16.09
N LYS A 11 -2.69 0.50 17.05
CA LYS A 11 -3.11 0.55 18.46
C LYS A 11 -2.85 1.93 19.08
N ALA A 12 -1.70 2.54 18.79
CA ALA A 12 -1.32 3.84 19.33
C ALA A 12 -2.12 5.03 18.74
N LEU A 13 -2.42 5.03 17.44
CA LEU A 13 -3.10 6.14 16.77
C LEU A 13 -4.63 6.06 16.76
N GLY A 14 -5.20 4.88 17.02
CA GLY A 14 -6.63 4.61 16.84
C GLY A 14 -7.03 4.43 15.37
N LYS A 15 -8.14 3.71 15.14
CA LYS A 15 -8.55 3.21 13.81
C LYS A 15 -8.79 4.33 12.77
N ALA A 16 -9.47 5.41 13.16
CA ALA A 16 -9.85 6.49 12.23
C ALA A 16 -8.63 7.29 11.73
N LYS A 17 -7.76 7.73 12.66
CA LYS A 17 -6.55 8.51 12.33
C LYS A 17 -5.55 7.65 11.55
N PHE A 18 -5.37 6.40 11.96
CA PHE A 18 -4.55 5.43 11.24
C PHE A 18 -5.03 5.24 9.79
N ASN A 19 -6.34 5.04 9.57
CA ASN A 19 -6.88 4.85 8.22
C ASN A 19 -6.69 6.09 7.32
N LYS A 20 -6.82 7.30 7.88
CA LYS A 20 -6.59 8.56 7.14
C LYS A 20 -5.12 8.72 6.73
N ILE A 21 -4.19 8.47 7.64
CA ILE A 21 -2.74 8.53 7.36
C ILE A 21 -2.36 7.45 6.34
N ARG A 22 -2.88 6.24 6.52
CA ARG A 22 -2.67 5.13 5.59
C ARG A 22 -3.16 5.45 4.18
N GLY A 23 -4.36 6.02 4.04
CA GLY A 23 -4.90 6.42 2.74
C GLY A 23 -4.00 7.41 2.00
N LYS A 24 -3.50 8.43 2.72
CA LYS A 24 -2.54 9.40 2.16
C LYS A 24 -1.21 8.77 1.77
N ALA A 25 -0.67 7.89 2.63
CA ALA A 25 0.59 7.20 2.38
C ALA A 25 0.49 6.27 1.16
N ILE A 26 -0.60 5.49 1.05
CA ILE A 26 -0.86 4.62 -0.11
C ILE A 26 -0.98 5.46 -1.39
N ALA A 27 -1.70 6.59 -1.34
CA ALA A 27 -1.84 7.46 -2.51
C ALA A 27 -0.49 8.04 -2.97
N SER A 28 0.36 8.47 -2.04
CA SER A 28 1.70 8.97 -2.36
C SER A 28 2.60 7.86 -2.92
N HIS A 29 2.59 6.68 -2.30
CA HIS A 29 3.34 5.53 -2.76
C HIS A 29 2.90 5.08 -4.18
N GLY A 30 1.59 5.08 -4.46
CA GLY A 30 1.05 4.76 -5.78
C GLY A 30 1.53 5.71 -6.89
N LYS A 31 1.74 7.01 -6.56
CA LYS A 31 2.33 7.98 -7.51
C LYS A 31 3.80 7.63 -7.81
N VAL A 32 4.57 7.26 -6.80
CA VAL A 32 5.97 6.85 -6.98
C VAL A 32 6.08 5.60 -7.85
N ILE A 33 5.27 4.57 -7.57
CA ILE A 33 5.20 3.36 -8.39
C ILE A 33 4.84 3.71 -9.85
N THR A 34 3.84 4.58 -10.05
CA THR A 34 3.44 5.00 -11.40
C THR A 34 4.57 5.71 -12.12
N LYS A 35 5.29 6.61 -11.45
CA LYS A 35 6.43 7.32 -12.03
C LYS A 35 7.57 6.36 -12.39
N PHE A 36 7.88 5.42 -11.49
CA PHE A 36 8.89 4.39 -11.74
C PHE A 36 8.54 3.53 -12.95
N CYS A 37 7.32 2.98 -13.00
CA CYS A 37 6.86 2.17 -14.12
C CYS A 37 6.86 2.93 -15.44
N ASN A 38 6.49 4.20 -15.44
CA ASN A 38 6.55 5.02 -16.66
C ASN A 38 8.00 5.24 -17.11
N TRP A 39 8.93 5.44 -16.17
CA TRP A 39 10.35 5.61 -16.48
C TRP A 39 10.98 4.33 -17.04
N THR A 40 10.55 3.15 -16.57
CA THR A 40 11.04 1.85 -17.05
C THR A 40 10.27 1.30 -18.25
N GLY A 41 9.28 2.02 -18.78
CA GLY A 41 8.47 1.57 -19.92
C GLY A 41 7.46 0.47 -19.60
N ILE A 42 7.12 0.25 -18.33
CA ILE A 42 6.12 -0.76 -17.92
C ILE A 42 4.71 -0.29 -18.31
N GLU A 43 4.05 -1.12 -19.12
CA GLU A 43 2.69 -0.93 -19.59
C GLU A 43 1.68 -0.86 -18.43
N ARG A 44 0.63 -0.04 -18.62
CA ARG A 44 -0.33 0.33 -17.57
C ARG A 44 -1.06 -0.87 -17.00
N THR A 45 -1.47 -1.83 -17.83
CA THR A 45 -2.22 -3.03 -17.45
C THR A 45 -1.36 -3.96 -16.61
N VAL A 46 -0.11 -4.20 -17.02
CA VAL A 46 0.87 -4.96 -16.22
C VAL A 46 1.06 -4.32 -14.85
N ARG A 47 1.30 -3.00 -14.79
CA ARG A 47 1.42 -2.27 -13.53
C ARG A 47 0.18 -2.45 -12.63
N GLN A 48 -1.02 -2.31 -13.19
CA GLN A 48 -2.25 -2.46 -12.42
C GLN A 48 -2.46 -3.89 -11.90
N ASN A 49 -2.09 -4.90 -12.68
CA ASN A 49 -2.15 -6.29 -12.26
C ASN A 49 -1.17 -6.57 -11.10
N MET A 50 0.05 -6.02 -11.15
CA MET A 50 1.01 -6.12 -10.04
C MET A 50 0.51 -5.41 -8.78
N ILE A 51 -0.10 -4.22 -8.91
CA ILE A 51 -0.70 -3.50 -7.78
C ILE A 51 -1.84 -4.31 -7.15
N ARG A 52 -2.70 -4.93 -7.96
CA ARG A 52 -3.78 -5.81 -7.48
C ARG A 52 -3.22 -7.02 -6.73
N ALA A 53 -2.25 -7.72 -7.31
CA ALA A 53 -1.59 -8.86 -6.66
C ALA A 53 -0.96 -8.47 -5.31
N ALA A 54 -0.26 -7.34 -5.25
CA ALA A 54 0.30 -6.83 -3.99
C ALA A 54 -0.77 -6.49 -2.95
N ARG A 55 -1.90 -5.88 -3.37
CA ARG A 55 -3.05 -5.60 -2.50
C ARG A 55 -3.69 -6.88 -1.97
N ASP A 56 -3.91 -7.87 -2.81
CA ASP A 56 -4.58 -9.10 -2.42
C ASP A 56 -3.69 -9.94 -1.48
N ASN A 57 -2.38 -9.98 -1.74
CA ASN A 57 -1.42 -10.54 -0.80
C ASN A 57 -1.40 -9.79 0.54
N GLY A 58 -1.42 -8.45 0.51
CA GLY A 58 -1.48 -7.65 1.73
C GLY A 58 -2.75 -7.90 2.55
N LYS A 59 -3.90 -8.15 1.90
CA LYS A 59 -5.13 -8.58 2.58
C LYS A 59 -5.01 -9.98 3.17
N LYS A 60 -4.53 -10.96 2.37
CA LYS A 60 -4.36 -12.35 2.81
C LYS A 60 -3.45 -12.46 4.03
N LEU A 61 -2.42 -11.62 4.09
CA LEU A 61 -1.46 -11.55 5.20
C LEU A 61 -1.93 -10.67 6.38
N GLY A 62 -3.13 -10.09 6.33
CA GLY A 62 -3.65 -9.23 7.41
C GLY A 62 -2.97 -7.86 7.55
N LEU A 63 -2.15 -7.48 6.56
CA LEU A 63 -1.42 -6.20 6.53
C LEU A 63 -2.30 -5.04 6.02
N LEU A 64 -3.34 -5.38 5.27
CA LEU A 64 -4.35 -4.46 4.76
C LEU A 64 -5.71 -4.82 5.38
N ALA A 65 -5.92 -4.31 6.60
CA ALA A 65 -7.19 -4.43 7.35
C ALA A 65 -8.17 -3.30 7.06
#